data_AF-A0A2D6EWR8-F1
#
_entry.id   AF-A0A2D6EWR8-F1
#
_cell.length_a   1.000
_cell.length_b   1.000
_cell.length_c   1.000
_cell.angle_alpha   90.00
_cell.angle_beta   90.00
_cell.angle_gamma   90.00
#
_symmetry.space_group_name_H-M   'P 1'
#
loop_
_entity.id
_entity.type
_entity.pdbx_description
1 polymer ?
#
loop_
_entity_poly.entity_id
_entity_poly.type
_entity_poly.pdbx_seq_one_letter_code
_entity_poly.pdbx_strand_id
1 'polypeptide(L)'
;MKAMFVHAKLDHDVTLPKKALETLKGKKVGLVSNIQHLHKLPEVKKQLPGSLFLGQVLGCRAENAEAKQDRVDCFLYVGTGQFHPIKVAMVTKKPVFIFSPV
;
A
#
# COMPACT_ATOMS: atom_id res chain seq x y z
N MET A 1 21.49 20.33 -16.51
CA MET A 1 20.47 19.51 -17.19
C MET A 1 19.09 19.93 -16.68
N LYS A 2 18.10 20.15 -17.55
CA LYS A 2 16.71 20.45 -17.13
C LYS A 2 15.85 19.21 -17.36
N ALA A 3 15.09 18.78 -16.35
CA ALA A 3 14.22 17.61 -16.41
C ALA A 3 12.91 17.87 -15.66
N MET A 4 11.81 17.28 -16.16
CA MET A 4 10.49 17.33 -15.56
C MET A 4 9.96 15.90 -15.42
N PHE A 5 9.58 15.52 -14.20
CA PHE A 5 9.05 14.19 -13.90
C PHE A 5 7.53 14.28 -13.77
N VAL A 6 6.81 13.55 -14.62
CA VAL A 6 5.35 13.49 -14.60
C VAL A 6 4.93 12.06 -14.27
N HIS A 7 4.18 11.90 -13.19
CA HIS A 7 3.71 10.59 -12.77
C HIS A 7 2.63 10.07 -13.73
N ALA A 8 2.86 8.89 -14.32
CA ALA A 8 1.84 8.13 -15.04
C ALA A 8 0.89 7.46 -14.03
N LYS A 9 -0.18 8.17 -13.65
CA LYS A 9 -1.21 7.66 -12.75
C LYS A 9 -2.08 6.63 -13.47
N LEU A 10 -2.39 5.52 -12.82
CA LEU A 10 -3.32 4.53 -13.35
C LEU A 10 -4.72 4.76 -12.79
N ASP A 11 -5.66 5.08 -13.68
CA ASP A 11 -7.04 5.41 -13.30
C ASP A 11 -7.96 4.19 -13.38
N HIS A 12 -7.68 3.21 -12.52
CA HIS A 12 -8.59 2.10 -12.25
C HIS A 12 -9.29 2.31 -10.91
N ASP A 13 -10.55 1.91 -10.83
CA ASP A 13 -11.31 1.91 -9.59
C ASP A 13 -10.72 0.90 -8.60
N VAL A 14 -10.51 1.35 -7.37
CA VAL A 14 -9.91 0.52 -6.32
C VAL A 14 -10.99 0.21 -5.29
N THR A 15 -11.81 -0.81 -5.58
CA THR A 15 -12.83 -1.31 -4.64
C THR A 15 -12.40 -2.64 -4.03
N LEU A 16 -12.21 -2.66 -2.71
CA LEU A 16 -11.83 -3.87 -1.98
C LEU A 16 -13.03 -4.82 -1.89
N PRO A 17 -12.85 -6.12 -2.19
CA PRO A 17 -13.93 -7.11 -2.05
C PRO A 17 -14.28 -7.32 -0.57
N LYS A 18 -15.53 -7.70 -0.29
CA LYS A 18 -16.04 -7.97 1.08
C LYS A 18 -15.10 -8.87 1.89
N LYS A 19 -14.59 -9.94 1.27
CA LYS A 19 -13.63 -10.87 1.90
C LYS A 19 -12.34 -10.19 2.36
N ALA A 20 -11.82 -9.21 1.60
CA ALA A 20 -10.65 -8.44 2.01
C ALA A 20 -10.97 -7.54 3.21
N LEU A 21 -12.13 -6.88 3.19
CA LEU A 21 -12.59 -6.05 4.31
C LEU A 21 -12.78 -6.88 5.59
N GLU A 22 -13.37 -8.07 5.48
CA GLU A 22 -13.53 -9.00 6.60
C GLU A 22 -12.18 -9.48 7.14
N THR A 23 -11.23 -9.82 6.26
CA THR A 23 -9.88 -10.26 6.65
C THR A 23 -9.09 -9.17 7.39
N LEU A 24 -9.31 -7.91 7.01
CA LEU A 24 -8.62 -6.75 7.57
C LEU A 24 -9.39 -6.09 8.73
N LYS A 25 -10.61 -6.55 9.02
CA LYS A 25 -11.47 -5.99 10.06
C LYS A 25 -10.78 -6.04 11.42
N GLY A 26 -10.78 -4.91 12.12
CA GLY A 26 -10.20 -4.77 13.47
C GLY A 26 -8.67 -4.66 13.51
N LYS A 27 -7.97 -4.73 12.37
CA LYS A 27 -6.52 -4.57 12.30
C LYS A 27 -6.12 -3.11 12.05
N LYS A 28 -5.02 -2.66 12.62
CA LYS A 28 -4.35 -1.41 12.24
C LYS A 28 -3.57 -1.66 10.96
N VAL A 29 -4.09 -1.23 9.82
CA VAL A 29 -3.50 -1.52 8.50
C VAL A 29 -2.63 -0.36 8.02
N GLY A 30 -1.39 -0.64 7.60
CA GLY A 30 -0.53 0.30 6.87
C GLY A 30 -0.74 0.21 5.36
N LEU A 31 -1.14 1.31 4.72
CA LEU A 31 -1.39 1.38 3.28
C LEU A 31 -0.14 1.85 2.52
N VAL A 32 0.33 1.02 1.60
CA VAL A 32 1.47 1.31 0.72
C VAL A 32 1.15 1.01 -0.74
N SER A 33 1.86 1.63 -1.67
CA SER A 33 1.66 1.41 -3.10
C SER A 33 2.91 1.79 -3.91
N ASN A 34 2.90 1.52 -5.21
CA ASN A 34 3.83 2.14 -6.15
C ASN A 34 3.33 3.55 -6.56
N ILE A 35 4.06 4.24 -7.44
CA ILE A 35 3.68 5.61 -7.85
C ILE A 35 2.37 5.66 -8.66
N GLN A 36 2.06 4.60 -9.41
CA GLN A 36 0.93 4.57 -10.34
C GLN A 36 -0.40 4.60 -9.60
N HIS A 37 -0.51 3.92 -8.45
CA HIS A 37 -1.74 3.88 -7.64
C HIS A 37 -1.67 4.72 -6.35
N LEU A 38 -0.57 5.45 -6.10
CA LEU A 38 -0.41 6.25 -4.88
C LEU A 38 -1.60 7.20 -4.62
N HIS A 39 -2.12 7.79 -5.69
CA HIS A 39 -3.25 8.73 -5.66
C HIS A 39 -4.59 8.07 -5.29
N LYS A 40 -4.72 6.74 -5.37
CA LYS A 40 -5.92 5.97 -5.01
C LYS A 40 -5.92 5.49 -3.55
N LEU A 41 -4.78 5.52 -2.86
CA LEU A 41 -4.72 5.14 -1.43
C LEU A 41 -5.70 5.91 -0.51
N PRO A 42 -6.05 7.19 -0.75
CA PRO A 42 -7.11 7.85 0.02
C PRO A 42 -8.49 7.20 -0.14
N GLU A 43 -8.82 6.64 -1.32
CA GLU A 43 -10.07 5.92 -1.56
C GLU A 43 -10.10 4.58 -0.82
N VAL A 44 -8.96 3.89 -0.79
CA VAL A 44 -8.79 2.66 0.00
C VAL A 44 -8.94 2.95 1.49
N LYS A 45 -8.41 4.07 1.96
CA LYS A 45 -8.55 4.51 3.36
C LYS A 45 -10.01 4.77 3.75
N LYS A 46 -10.85 5.23 2.82
CA LYS A 46 -12.31 5.37 3.07
C LYS A 46 -12.98 4.01 3.29
N GLN A 47 -12.52 2.97 2.61
CA GLN A 47 -13.03 1.60 2.74
C GLN A 47 -12.48 0.85 3.96
N LEU A 48 -11.30 1.26 4.46
CA LEU A 48 -10.67 0.73 5.68
C LEU A 48 -10.42 1.87 6.70
N PRO A 49 -11.47 2.33 7.40
CA PRO A 49 -11.32 3.36 8.44
C PRO A 49 -10.29 2.96 9.51
N GLY A 50 -9.46 3.93 9.92
CA GLY A 50 -8.38 3.69 10.90
C GLY A 50 -7.07 3.19 10.29
N SER A 51 -7.03 2.91 8.98
CA SER A 51 -5.78 2.60 8.28
C SER A 51 -4.82 3.82 8.19
N LEU A 52 -3.53 3.53 8.23
CA LEU A 52 -2.45 4.51 8.17
C LEU A 52 -1.95 4.64 6.73
N PHE A 53 -2.04 5.83 6.15
CA PHE A 53 -1.45 6.12 4.86
C PHE A 53 0.07 6.23 5.02
N LEU A 54 0.82 5.32 4.39
CA LEU A 54 2.29 5.32 4.42
C LEU A 54 2.90 5.69 3.08
N GLY A 55 2.13 5.55 1.99
CA GLY A 55 2.46 6.12 0.69
C GLY A 55 3.31 5.20 -0.19
N GLN A 56 4.23 5.79 -0.94
CA GLN A 56 4.96 5.08 -1.98
C GLN A 56 6.07 4.18 -1.40
N VAL A 57 6.19 2.97 -1.95
CA VAL A 57 7.35 2.09 -1.78
C VAL A 57 8.00 1.83 -3.15
N LEU A 58 9.28 1.50 -3.13
CA LEU A 58 10.06 1.07 -4.29
C LEU A 58 10.63 -0.32 -4.03
N GLY A 59 11.03 -1.01 -5.08
CA GLY A 59 11.62 -2.35 -4.94
C GLY A 59 12.86 -2.38 -4.04
N CYS A 60 13.62 -1.29 -3.99
CA CYS A 60 14.80 -1.14 -3.13
C CYS A 60 14.52 -0.43 -1.79
N ARG A 61 13.37 0.24 -1.64
CA ARG A 61 13.13 1.23 -0.57
C ARG A 61 11.71 1.14 0.00
N ALA A 62 11.63 0.90 1.31
CA ALA A 62 10.39 0.75 2.06
C ALA A 62 10.50 1.35 3.49
N GLU A 63 11.32 2.38 3.65
CA GLU A 63 11.64 3.02 4.93
C GLU A 63 10.40 3.64 5.59
N ASN A 64 9.44 4.08 4.79
CA ASN A 64 8.14 4.56 5.28
C ASN A 64 7.33 3.46 6.00
N ALA A 65 7.39 2.22 5.49
CA ALA A 65 6.76 1.08 6.13
C ALA A 65 7.52 0.68 7.40
N GLU A 66 8.86 0.62 7.33
CA GLU A 66 9.73 0.28 8.44
C GLU A 66 9.60 1.26 9.61
N ALA A 67 9.64 2.57 9.35
CA ALA A 67 9.57 3.61 10.38
C ALA A 67 8.23 3.67 11.13
N LYS A 68 7.18 3.02 10.61
CA LYS A 68 5.84 3.02 11.19
C LYS A 68 5.34 1.62 11.52
N GLN A 69 6.20 0.61 11.42
CA GLN A 69 5.82 -0.79 11.60
C GLN A 69 5.15 -1.03 12.94
N ASP A 70 5.63 -0.45 14.04
CA ASP A 70 5.07 -0.64 15.39
C ASP A 70 3.67 -0.05 15.59
N ARG A 71 3.19 0.75 14.63
CA ARG A 71 1.85 1.36 14.67
C ARG A 71 0.79 0.55 13.94
N VAL A 72 1.18 -0.52 13.26
CA VAL A 72 0.31 -1.33 12.40
C VAL A 72 0.48 -2.83 12.69
N ASP A 73 -0.59 -3.59 12.52
CA ASP A 73 -0.59 -5.04 12.68
C ASP A 73 -0.19 -5.75 11.37
N CYS A 74 -0.53 -5.13 10.23
CA CYS A 74 -0.22 -5.62 8.90
C CYS A 74 -0.16 -4.48 7.88
N PHE A 75 0.29 -4.81 6.67
CA PHE A 75 0.30 -3.89 5.52
C PHE A 75 -0.64 -4.36 4.42
N LEU A 76 -1.23 -3.40 3.71
CA LEU A 76 -1.92 -3.63 2.44
C LEU A 76 -1.16 -2.87 1.34
N TYR A 77 -0.58 -3.62 0.41
CA TYR A 77 0.01 -3.09 -0.81
C TYR A 77 -1.05 -3.05 -1.91
N VAL A 78 -1.27 -1.86 -2.47
CA VAL A 78 -2.21 -1.65 -3.59
C VAL A 78 -1.40 -1.52 -4.87
N GLY A 79 -1.57 -2.48 -5.78
CA GLY A 79 -0.87 -2.55 -7.05
C GLY A 79 -0.58 -3.97 -7.48
N THR A 80 0.06 -4.11 -8.63
CA THR A 80 0.42 -5.40 -9.20
C THR A 80 1.80 -5.89 -8.76
N GLY A 81 2.04 -7.19 -8.98
CA GLY A 81 3.32 -7.84 -8.71
C GLY A 81 3.64 -8.02 -7.22
N GLN A 82 4.72 -8.78 -6.96
CA GLN A 82 5.09 -9.18 -5.60
C GLN A 82 6.38 -8.52 -5.10
N PHE A 83 7.19 -7.93 -5.98
CA PHE A 83 8.52 -7.44 -5.62
C PHE A 83 8.52 -6.35 -4.53
N HIS A 84 7.68 -5.32 -4.69
CA HIS A 84 7.48 -4.26 -3.70
C HIS A 84 6.98 -4.78 -2.33
N PRO A 85 5.87 -5.56 -2.26
CA PRO A 85 5.38 -6.07 -0.99
C PRO A 85 6.34 -7.07 -0.33
N ILE A 86 7.14 -7.83 -1.09
CA ILE A 86 8.22 -8.65 -0.51
C ILE A 86 9.23 -7.78 0.23
N LYS A 87 9.65 -6.64 -0.34
CA LYS A 87 10.56 -5.71 0.35
C LYS A 87 9.95 -5.20 1.66
N VAL A 88 8.66 -4.86 1.66
CA VAL A 88 7.93 -4.45 2.87
C VAL A 88 7.92 -5.56 3.92
N ALA A 89 7.58 -6.79 3.52
CA ALA A 89 7.58 -7.95 4.43
C ALA A 89 8.98 -8.22 5.01
N MET A 90 10.02 -8.09 4.19
CA MET A 90 11.41 -8.35 4.61
C MET A 90 11.90 -7.36 5.67
N VAL A 91 11.61 -6.06 5.53
CA VAL A 91 12.11 -5.02 6.46
C VAL A 91 11.24 -4.91 7.72
N THR A 92 9.93 -5.18 7.60
CA THR A 92 9.00 -5.04 8.74
C THR A 92 8.77 -6.35 9.49
N LYS A 93 9.06 -7.50 8.87
CA LYS A 93 8.69 -8.84 9.37
C LYS A 93 7.20 -8.99 9.67
N LYS A 94 6.33 -8.13 9.12
CA LYS A 94 4.88 -8.16 9.33
C LYS A 94 4.14 -8.79 8.16
N PRO A 95 2.90 -9.30 8.39
CA PRO A 95 2.04 -9.75 7.30
C PRO A 95 1.79 -8.62 6.28
N VAL A 96 1.92 -8.95 5.00
CA VAL A 96 1.64 -8.04 3.89
C VAL A 96 0.60 -8.67 2.97
N PHE A 97 -0.54 -7.99 2.82
CA PHE A 97 -1.59 -8.33 1.88
C PHE A 97 -1.39 -7.56 0.58
N ILE A 98 -1.72 -8.19 -0.55
CA ILE A 98 -1.60 -7.59 -1.88
C ILE A 98 -3.01 -7.47 -2.46
N PHE A 99 -3.36 -6.28 -2.94
CA PHE A 99 -4.55 -6.05 -3.73
C PHE A 99 -4.17 -5.50 -5.11
N SER A 100 -4.44 -6.29 -6.14
CA SER A 100 -4.35 -5.85 -7.53
C SER A 100 -5.68 -5.23 -7.96
N PRO A 101 -5.71 -3.94 -8.36
CA PRO A 101 -6.91 -3.30 -8.90
C PRO A 101 -7.12 -3.58 -10.40
N VAL A 102 -6.23 -4.36 -11.01
CA VAL A 102 -6.21 -4.76 -12.42
C VAL A 102 -6.13 -6.27 -12.53
#